data_AF-A0A0G1I531-F1
#
_entry.id   AF-A0A0G1I531-F1
#
_cell.length_a   1.000
_cell.length_b   1.000
_cell.length_c   1.000
_cell.angle_alpha   90.00
_cell.angle_beta   90.00
_cell.angle_gamma   90.00
#
_symmetry.space_group_name_H-M   'P 1'
#
loop_
_entity.id
_entity.type
_entity.pdbx_description
1 polymer ?
#
loop_
_entity_poly.entity_id
_entity_poly.type
_entity_poly.pdbx_seq_one_letter_code
_entity_poly.pdbx_strand_id
1 'polypeptide(L)'
;MSLNEIGALVLKQAEEKGWGHTKEMLNVAEKMMLINTEVTEFHDAMVSEPSNTKDTINAESADILMRTLHLGLAWGVDFDKETPFESRFFKKKLEVVTDSDYLYLHSLVSVGYDQYRHKDIDSFKRSLYVIAKEIQYLTMSIERDVEIAALQKINLNKSRMWDKNKLMGNYYKGS
;
A
#
# COMPACT_ATOMS: atom_id res chain seq x y z
N MET A 1 -2.02 -6.84 -15.82
CA MET A 1 -3.11 -5.99 -15.34
C MET A 1 -2.48 -4.69 -14.91
N SER A 2 -3.06 -3.55 -15.24
CA SER A 2 -2.52 -2.24 -14.89
C SER A 2 -2.72 -1.94 -13.39
N LEU A 3 -2.03 -0.94 -12.87
CA LEU A 3 -2.19 -0.57 -11.46
C LEU A 3 -3.57 0.02 -11.20
N ASN A 4 -4.14 0.77 -12.15
CA ASN A 4 -5.50 1.27 -12.03
C ASN A 4 -6.54 0.13 -12.06
N GLU A 5 -6.33 -0.90 -12.88
CA GLU A 5 -7.22 -2.08 -12.91
C GLU A 5 -7.19 -2.83 -11.57
N ILE A 6 -5.99 -3.05 -10.99
CA ILE A 6 -5.85 -3.67 -9.67
C ILE A 6 -6.52 -2.79 -8.61
N GLY A 7 -6.25 -1.49 -8.61
CA GLY A 7 -6.84 -0.57 -7.64
C GLY A 7 -8.38 -0.49 -7.75
N ALA A 8 -8.95 -0.62 -8.96
CA ALA A 8 -10.39 -0.66 -9.16
C ALA A 8 -11.01 -1.91 -8.49
N LEU A 9 -10.32 -3.06 -8.53
CA LEU A 9 -10.73 -4.25 -7.78
C LEU A 9 -10.66 -4.03 -6.27
N VAL A 10 -9.64 -3.33 -5.78
CA VAL A 10 -9.49 -2.96 -4.37
C VAL A 10 -10.63 -2.04 -3.92
N LEU A 11 -10.93 -0.99 -4.70
CA LEU A 11 -12.03 -0.07 -4.41
C LEU A 11 -13.39 -0.77 -4.38
N LYS A 12 -13.65 -1.63 -5.36
CA LYS A 12 -14.87 -2.43 -5.39
C LYS A 12 -15.00 -3.32 -4.15
N GLN A 13 -13.91 -3.97 -3.75
CA GLN A 13 -13.91 -4.76 -2.50
C GLN A 13 -14.12 -3.89 -1.26
N ALA A 14 -13.55 -2.69 -1.23
CA ALA A 14 -13.75 -1.74 -0.14
C ALA A 14 -15.20 -1.24 -0.05
N GLU A 15 -15.85 -1.02 -1.19
CA GLU A 15 -17.29 -0.71 -1.29
C GLU A 15 -18.13 -1.87 -0.74
N GLU A 16 -17.94 -3.08 -1.25
CA GLU A 16 -18.69 -4.28 -0.83
C GLU A 16 -18.56 -4.56 0.68
N LYS A 17 -17.39 -4.25 1.26
CA LYS A 17 -17.10 -4.51 2.69
C LYS A 17 -17.35 -3.31 3.60
N GLY A 18 -17.57 -2.12 3.05
CA GLY A 18 -17.79 -0.90 3.82
C GLY A 18 -16.51 -0.32 4.45
N TRP A 19 -15.35 -0.48 3.80
CA TRP A 19 -14.05 0.05 4.24
C TRP A 19 -13.79 1.51 3.83
N GLY A 20 -14.79 2.17 3.25
CA GLY A 20 -14.69 3.47 2.59
C GLY A 20 -14.15 3.34 1.17
N HIS A 21 -14.82 3.95 0.20
CA HIS A 21 -14.44 3.87 -1.23
C HIS A 21 -14.44 5.23 -1.95
N THR A 22 -14.82 6.31 -1.25
CA THR A 22 -14.68 7.69 -1.75
C THR A 22 -13.75 8.47 -0.83
N LYS A 23 -13.16 9.58 -1.32
CA LYS A 23 -12.27 10.42 -0.51
C LYS A 23 -12.92 10.91 0.79
N GLU A 24 -14.24 11.15 0.80
CA GLU A 24 -14.99 11.64 1.96
C GLU A 24 -15.15 10.59 3.05
N MET A 25 -15.16 9.30 2.69
CA MET A 25 -15.29 8.20 3.63
C MET A 25 -13.97 7.79 4.28
N LEU A 26 -12.83 8.22 3.70
CA LEU A 26 -11.51 7.77 4.10
C LEU A 26 -10.89 8.69 5.13
N ASN A 27 -10.46 8.12 6.25
CA ASN A 27 -9.54 8.78 7.16
C ASN A 27 -8.11 8.67 6.61
N VAL A 28 -7.60 9.76 6.02
CA VAL A 28 -6.27 9.76 5.40
C VAL A 28 -5.17 9.47 6.41
N ALA A 29 -5.26 9.99 7.65
CA ALA A 29 -4.26 9.74 8.67
C ALA A 29 -4.16 8.25 9.02
N GLU A 30 -5.31 7.59 9.18
CA GLU A 30 -5.37 6.13 9.41
C GLU A 30 -4.80 5.36 8.22
N LYS A 31 -5.19 5.71 6.98
CA LYS A 31 -4.69 5.01 5.79
C LYS A 31 -3.19 5.16 5.59
N MET A 32 -2.64 6.36 5.82
CA MET A 32 -1.19 6.60 5.75
C MET A 32 -0.44 5.87 6.86
N MET A 33 -0.99 5.85 8.08
CA MET A 33 -0.42 5.06 9.17
C MET A 33 -0.40 3.57 8.83
N LEU A 34 -1.49 3.02 8.30
CA LEU A 34 -1.55 1.62 7.88
C LEU A 34 -0.50 1.33 6.82
N ILE A 35 -0.37 2.14 5.76
CA ILE A 35 0.69 1.98 4.75
C ILE A 35 2.08 1.95 5.43
N ASN A 36 2.32 2.84 6.40
CA ASN A 36 3.59 2.90 7.13
C ASN A 36 3.85 1.65 7.98
N THR A 37 2.81 1.08 8.61
CA THR A 37 2.89 -0.18 9.35
C THR A 37 3.28 -1.33 8.41
N GLU A 38 2.67 -1.42 7.23
CA GLU A 38 3.01 -2.46 6.26
C GLU A 38 4.46 -2.35 5.75
N VAL A 39 5.05 -1.14 5.71
CA VAL A 39 6.49 -0.97 5.42
C VAL A 39 7.36 -1.62 6.51
N THR A 40 6.91 -1.56 7.77
CA THR A 40 7.60 -2.22 8.89
C THR A 40 7.46 -3.75 8.79
N GLU A 41 6.25 -4.24 8.53
CA GLU A 41 5.99 -5.68 8.36
C GLU A 41 6.76 -6.25 7.16
N PHE A 42 6.89 -5.47 6.08
CA PHE A 42 7.72 -5.80 4.93
C PHE A 42 9.23 -5.87 5.28
N HIS A 43 9.72 -5.00 6.17
CA HIS A 43 11.09 -5.11 6.71
C HIS A 43 11.27 -6.39 7.51
N ASP A 44 10.35 -6.67 8.44
CA ASP A 44 10.38 -7.87 9.28
C ASP A 44 10.38 -9.15 8.44
N ALA A 45 9.55 -9.20 7.38
CA ALA A 45 9.47 -10.32 6.45
C ALA A 45 10.74 -10.54 5.60
N MET A 46 11.61 -9.54 5.50
CA MET A 46 12.89 -9.61 4.78
C MET A 46 14.05 -10.09 5.66
N VAL A 47 13.99 -9.79 6.95
CA VAL A 47 15.07 -10.13 7.91
C VAL A 47 14.76 -11.39 8.72
N SER A 48 13.53 -11.88 8.67
CA SER A 48 13.06 -13.04 9.44
C SER A 48 12.57 -14.16 8.53
N GLU A 49 12.71 -15.43 8.97
CA GLU A 49 11.99 -16.53 8.35
C GLU A 49 10.49 -16.42 8.69
N PRO A 50 9.60 -16.29 7.71
CA PRO A 50 8.19 -16.12 7.99
C PRO A 50 7.62 -17.39 8.62
N SER A 51 7.14 -17.27 9.86
CA SER A 51 6.49 -18.36 10.58
C SER A 51 5.08 -18.68 10.06
N ASN A 52 4.55 -17.82 9.18
CA ASN A 52 3.18 -17.84 8.67
C ASN A 52 3.16 -17.37 7.22
N THR A 53 2.24 -17.92 6.42
CA THR A 53 2.04 -17.53 5.01
C THR A 53 1.52 -16.10 4.84
N LYS A 54 1.05 -15.47 5.92
CA LYS A 54 0.65 -14.05 5.92
C LYS A 54 1.82 -13.08 5.97
N ASP A 55 2.94 -13.48 6.59
CA ASP A 55 4.01 -12.54 6.96
C ASP A 55 5.16 -12.65 5.94
N THR A 56 4.82 -12.88 4.67
CA THR A 56 5.80 -13.09 3.60
C THR A 56 6.07 -11.78 2.86
N ILE A 57 7.27 -11.64 2.29
CA ILE A 57 7.65 -10.51 1.41
C ILE A 57 6.55 -10.16 0.39
N ASN A 58 5.98 -11.18 -0.25
CA ASN A 58 4.92 -11.00 -1.25
C ASN A 58 3.63 -10.47 -0.62
N ALA A 59 3.26 -10.95 0.56
CA ALA A 59 2.05 -10.53 1.24
C ALA A 59 2.14 -9.07 1.70
N GLU A 60 3.26 -8.65 2.28
CA GLU A 60 3.39 -7.30 2.86
C GLU A 60 3.64 -6.25 1.78
N SER A 61 4.43 -6.57 0.74
CA SER A 61 4.52 -5.69 -0.43
C SER A 61 3.17 -5.50 -1.14
N ALA A 62 2.36 -6.57 -1.22
CA ALA A 62 1.01 -6.48 -1.76
C ALA A 62 0.10 -5.58 -0.91
N ASP A 63 0.22 -5.59 0.43
CA ASP A 63 -0.58 -4.71 1.28
C ASP A 63 -0.15 -3.25 1.16
N ILE A 64 1.15 -2.94 1.13
CA ILE A 64 1.64 -1.59 0.82
C ILE A 64 1.04 -1.10 -0.49
N LEU A 65 1.13 -1.91 -1.55
CA LEU A 65 0.60 -1.55 -2.87
C LEU A 65 -0.92 -1.35 -2.81
N MET A 66 -1.67 -2.35 -2.33
CA MET A 66 -3.14 -2.32 -2.31
C MET A 66 -3.69 -1.15 -1.49
N ARG A 67 -3.09 -0.84 -0.34
CA ARG A 67 -3.49 0.32 0.49
C ARG A 67 -3.19 1.65 -0.20
N THR A 68 -2.04 1.74 -0.87
CA THR A 68 -1.67 2.93 -1.64
C THR A 68 -2.61 3.13 -2.82
N LEU A 69 -2.94 2.08 -3.57
CA LEU A 69 -3.91 2.13 -4.67
C LEU A 69 -5.31 2.48 -4.18
N HIS A 70 -5.75 1.91 -3.05
CA HIS A 70 -7.04 2.23 -2.42
C HIS A 70 -7.18 3.72 -2.14
N LEU A 71 -6.19 4.28 -1.45
CA LEU A 71 -6.17 5.70 -1.11
C LEU A 71 -6.02 6.57 -2.36
N GLY A 72 -5.08 6.23 -3.25
CA GLY A 72 -4.80 7.02 -4.44
C GLY A 72 -5.96 7.10 -5.40
N LEU A 73 -6.62 5.98 -5.73
CA LEU A 73 -7.77 6.02 -6.64
C LEU A 73 -8.97 6.76 -6.04
N ALA A 74 -9.23 6.61 -4.74
CA ALA A 74 -10.27 7.40 -4.06
C ALA A 74 -9.99 8.91 -4.16
N TRP A 75 -8.72 9.30 -4.27
CA TRP A 75 -8.25 10.67 -4.47
C TRP A 75 -8.03 11.04 -5.95
N GLY A 76 -8.34 10.16 -6.90
CA GLY A 76 -8.22 10.40 -8.34
C GLY A 76 -6.78 10.43 -8.85
N VAL A 77 -5.89 9.63 -8.25
CA VAL A 77 -4.55 9.37 -8.79
C VAL A 77 -4.68 8.42 -9.98
N ASP A 78 -3.99 8.73 -11.08
CA ASP A 78 -3.82 7.82 -12.21
C ASP A 78 -2.44 7.17 -12.12
N PHE A 79 -2.40 5.88 -11.77
CA PHE A 79 -1.16 5.12 -11.57
C PHE A 79 -0.52 4.60 -12.86
N ASP A 80 -1.29 4.61 -13.96
CA ASP A 80 -0.81 4.16 -15.26
C ASP A 80 -0.31 5.34 -16.12
N LYS A 81 -0.72 6.57 -15.78
CA LYS A 81 -0.13 7.78 -16.34
C LYS A 81 1.34 7.92 -15.92
N GLU A 82 2.22 8.02 -16.90
CA GLU A 82 3.63 8.33 -16.64
C GLU A 82 3.76 9.71 -15.99
N THR A 83 4.34 9.73 -14.79
CA THR A 83 4.69 10.94 -14.08
C THR A 83 6.19 10.89 -13.82
N PRO A 84 6.99 11.86 -14.30
CA PRO A 84 8.43 11.86 -14.07
C PRO A 84 8.78 11.92 -12.57
N PHE A 85 9.58 10.96 -12.12
CA PHE A 85 10.23 10.98 -10.82
C PHE A 85 11.53 10.17 -10.89
N GLU A 86 12.48 10.50 -10.02
CA GLU A 86 13.69 9.71 -9.86
C GLU A 86 13.38 8.54 -8.93
N SER A 87 13.44 7.32 -9.45
CA SER A 87 13.21 6.12 -8.65
C SER A 87 14.51 5.60 -8.07
N ARG A 88 14.45 5.17 -6.81
CA ARG A 88 15.54 4.46 -6.15
C ARG A 88 15.77 3.06 -6.71
N PHE A 89 14.74 2.41 -7.28
CA PHE A 89 14.77 0.99 -7.64
C PHE A 89 14.58 0.69 -9.14
N PHE A 90 14.10 1.64 -9.93
CA PHE A 90 13.81 1.42 -11.35
C PHE A 90 15.04 0.92 -12.13
N LYS A 91 14.87 -0.18 -12.87
CA LYS A 91 15.91 -0.85 -13.67
C LYS A 91 17.15 -1.27 -12.86
N LYS A 92 17.03 -1.44 -11.54
CA LYS A 92 18.09 -2.00 -10.70
C LYS A 92 17.80 -3.47 -10.42
N LYS A 93 18.86 -4.26 -10.26
CA LYS A 93 18.80 -5.59 -9.65
C LYS A 93 19.44 -5.47 -8.27
N LEU A 94 18.73 -5.84 -7.23
CA LEU A 94 19.23 -5.80 -5.85
C LEU A 94 19.59 -7.21 -5.41
N GLU A 95 20.80 -7.38 -4.87
CA GLU A 95 21.18 -8.62 -4.19
C GLU A 95 20.57 -8.70 -2.79
N VAL A 96 20.46 -7.55 -2.13
CA VAL A 96 19.93 -7.40 -0.77
C VAL A 96 19.17 -6.08 -0.67
N VAL A 97 18.04 -6.10 0.03
CA VAL A 97 17.33 -4.88 0.46
C VAL A 97 17.87 -4.47 1.82
N THR A 98 18.24 -3.20 1.97
CA THR A 98 18.95 -2.68 3.15
C THR A 98 18.05 -1.82 4.02
N ASP A 99 18.41 -1.62 5.29
CA ASP A 99 17.74 -0.69 6.22
C ASP A 99 17.49 0.71 5.60
N SER A 100 18.43 1.18 4.77
CA SER A 100 18.31 2.45 4.06
C SER A 100 17.15 2.48 3.04
N ASP A 101 16.82 1.34 2.43
CA ASP A 101 15.72 1.21 1.48
C ASP A 101 14.36 1.27 2.19
N TYR A 102 14.24 0.65 3.38
CA TYR A 102 13.03 0.73 4.19
C TYR A 102 12.82 2.11 4.80
N LEU A 103 13.90 2.73 5.31
CA LEU A 103 13.86 4.13 5.78
C LEU A 103 13.42 5.09 4.66
N TYR A 104 13.83 4.81 3.42
CA TYR A 104 13.35 5.56 2.26
C TYR A 104 11.84 5.38 2.06
N LEU A 105 11.30 4.16 2.09
CA LEU A 105 9.86 3.94 1.99
C LEU A 105 9.08 4.64 3.12
N HIS A 106 9.54 4.54 4.37
CA HIS A 106 8.96 5.28 5.49
C HIS A 106 8.98 6.79 5.26
N SER A 107 10.07 7.32 4.70
CA SER A 107 10.16 8.75 4.38
C SER A 107 9.14 9.17 3.33
N LEU A 108 8.90 8.36 2.30
CA LEU A 108 7.88 8.63 1.28
C LEU A 108 6.47 8.71 1.88
N VAL A 109 6.13 7.74 2.74
CA VAL A 109 4.83 7.71 3.42
C VAL A 109 4.67 8.93 4.34
N SER A 110 5.72 9.25 5.11
CA SER A 110 5.73 10.40 6.01
C SER A 110 5.58 11.73 5.27
N VAL A 111 6.32 11.90 4.17
CA VAL A 111 6.24 13.09 3.30
C VAL A 111 4.85 13.22 2.67
N GLY A 112 4.28 12.12 2.16
CA GLY A 112 2.92 12.13 1.62
C GLY A 112 1.90 12.59 2.66
N TYR A 113 2.00 12.09 3.90
CA TYR A 113 1.11 12.52 4.97
C TYR A 113 1.32 13.99 5.35
N ASP A 114 2.57 14.46 5.38
CA ASP A 114 2.88 15.86 5.67
C ASP A 114 2.28 16.82 4.62
N GLN A 115 2.40 16.49 3.34
CA GLN A 115 1.79 17.25 2.25
C GLN A 115 0.26 17.33 2.38
N TYR A 116 -0.38 16.21 2.73
CA TYR A 116 -1.81 16.18 3.01
C TYR A 116 -2.19 17.14 4.17
N ARG A 117 -1.44 17.10 5.29
CA ARG A 117 -1.69 17.99 6.44
C ARG A 117 -1.53 19.47 6.09
N HIS A 118 -0.57 19.78 5.22
CA HIS A 118 -0.34 21.14 4.72
C HIS A 118 -1.26 21.53 3.55
N LYS A 119 -2.23 20.68 3.19
CA LYS A 119 -3.20 20.90 2.10
C LYS A 119 -2.56 21.02 0.70
N ASP A 120 -1.33 20.53 0.54
CA ASP A 120 -0.70 20.36 -0.76
C ASP A 120 -1.17 19.04 -1.40
N ILE A 121 -2.39 19.08 -1.94
CA ILE A 121 -3.08 17.88 -2.43
C ILE A 121 -2.42 17.30 -3.68
N ASP A 122 -1.87 18.14 -4.57
CA ASP A 122 -1.20 17.67 -5.78
C ASP A 122 0.09 16.94 -5.44
N SER A 123 0.89 17.47 -4.52
CA SER A 123 2.07 16.76 -4.02
C SER A 123 1.71 15.49 -3.27
N PHE A 124 0.65 15.50 -2.46
CA PHE A 124 0.15 14.28 -1.78
C PHE A 124 -0.20 13.18 -2.78
N LYS A 125 -0.97 13.51 -3.83
CA LYS A 125 -1.30 12.58 -4.91
C LYS A 125 -0.06 12.04 -5.62
N ARG A 126 0.92 12.92 -5.87
CA ARG A 126 2.22 12.53 -6.43
C ARG A 126 2.97 11.58 -5.50
N SER A 127 2.95 11.80 -4.19
CA SER A 127 3.57 10.89 -3.23
C SER A 127 2.93 9.51 -3.22
N LEU A 128 1.59 9.41 -3.31
CA LEU A 128 0.91 8.11 -3.45
C LEU A 128 1.34 7.39 -4.74
N TYR A 129 1.44 8.12 -5.85
CA TYR A 129 1.97 7.57 -7.11
C TYR A 129 3.39 7.02 -6.92
N VAL A 130 4.29 7.82 -6.32
CA VAL A 130 5.69 7.43 -6.09
C VAL A 130 5.77 6.21 -5.17
N ILE A 131 5.00 6.15 -4.09
CA ILE A 131 4.97 4.99 -3.18
C ILE A 131 4.58 3.72 -3.94
N ALA A 132 3.51 3.77 -4.75
CA ALA A 132 3.06 2.61 -5.53
C ALA A 132 4.10 2.16 -6.57
N LYS A 133 4.79 3.10 -7.23
CA LYS A 133 5.84 2.78 -8.20
C LYS A 133 7.12 2.27 -7.54
N GLU A 134 7.50 2.84 -6.40
CA GLU A 134 8.70 2.40 -5.69
C GLU A 134 8.54 1.00 -5.11
N ILE A 135 7.37 0.65 -4.55
CA ILE A 135 7.14 -0.74 -4.12
C ILE A 135 7.12 -1.71 -5.32
N GLN A 136 6.52 -1.30 -6.44
CA GLN A 136 6.54 -2.07 -7.68
C GLN A 136 7.98 -2.32 -8.16
N TYR A 137 8.79 -1.26 -8.30
CA TYR A 137 10.16 -1.39 -8.75
C TYR A 137 11.06 -2.10 -7.76
N LEU A 138 10.85 -1.91 -6.45
CA LEU A 138 11.59 -2.62 -5.41
C LEU A 138 11.35 -4.12 -5.54
N THR A 139 10.09 -4.57 -5.59
CA THR A 139 9.78 -6.00 -5.71
C THR A 139 10.30 -6.61 -7.01
N MET A 140 10.21 -5.89 -8.14
CA MET A 140 10.83 -6.33 -9.39
C MET A 140 12.34 -6.48 -9.27
N SER A 141 13.02 -5.57 -8.56
CA SER A 141 14.48 -5.60 -8.39
C SER A 141 15.00 -6.82 -7.62
N ILE A 142 14.12 -7.48 -6.86
CA ILE A 142 14.38 -8.72 -6.12
C ILE A 142 13.62 -9.92 -6.70
N GLU A 143 13.27 -9.85 -7.99
CA GLU A 143 12.63 -10.94 -8.74
C GLU A 143 11.27 -11.39 -8.17
N ARG A 144 10.52 -10.45 -7.60
CA ARG A 144 9.12 -10.63 -7.16
C ARG A 144 8.17 -9.81 -8.02
N ASP A 145 6.92 -10.24 -8.10
CA ASP A 145 5.84 -9.56 -8.83
C ASP A 145 4.73 -9.19 -7.83
N VAL A 146 4.68 -7.91 -7.47
CA VAL A 146 3.74 -7.41 -6.45
C VAL A 146 2.31 -7.36 -6.98
N GLU A 147 2.12 -7.21 -8.29
CA GLU A 147 0.81 -7.21 -8.93
C GLU A 147 0.15 -8.58 -8.85
N ILE A 148 0.90 -9.65 -9.13
CA ILE A 148 0.43 -11.03 -8.95
C ILE A 148 0.09 -11.26 -7.47
N ALA A 149 0.96 -10.83 -6.55
CA ALA A 149 0.72 -10.98 -5.11
C ALA A 149 -0.54 -10.22 -4.65
N ALA A 150 -0.75 -8.99 -5.13
CA ALA A 150 -1.95 -8.20 -4.87
C ALA A 150 -3.22 -8.89 -5.40
N LEU A 151 -3.19 -9.44 -6.62
CA LEU A 151 -4.32 -10.18 -7.18
C LEU A 151 -4.67 -11.45 -6.38
N GLN A 152 -3.65 -12.18 -5.93
CA GLN A 152 -3.85 -13.32 -5.05
C GLN A 152 -4.51 -12.88 -3.72
N LYS A 153 -4.03 -11.79 -3.11
CA LYS A 153 -4.57 -11.27 -1.85
C LYS A 153 -6.00 -10.74 -2.01
N ILE A 154 -6.33 -10.05 -3.10
CA ILE A 154 -7.69 -9.63 -3.45
C ILE A 154 -8.62 -10.84 -3.52
N ASN A 155 -8.21 -11.92 -4.21
CA ASN A 155 -9.01 -13.14 -4.34
C ASN A 155 -9.20 -13.85 -3.00
N LEU A 156 -8.15 -13.97 -2.18
CA LEU A 156 -8.27 -14.50 -0.81
C LEU A 156 -9.21 -13.66 0.05
N ASN A 157 -9.23 -12.35 -0.15
CA ASN A 157 -10.12 -11.47 0.60
C ASN A 157 -11.59 -11.61 0.17
N LYS A 158 -11.91 -12.09 -1.04
CA LYS A 158 -13.31 -12.34 -1.46
C LYS A 158 -14.00 -13.41 -0.61
N SER A 159 -13.27 -14.46 -0.23
CA SER A 159 -13.82 -15.56 0.58
C SER A 159 -13.82 -15.29 2.08
N ARG A 160 -13.14 -14.24 2.54
CA ARG A 160 -13.13 -13.83 3.94
C ARG A 160 -14.41 -13.06 4.26
N MET A 161 -15.30 -13.66 5.04
CA MET A 161 -16.35 -12.90 5.73
C MET A 161 -15.72 -12.11 6.87
N TRP A 162 -15.75 -10.78 6.75
CA TRP A 162 -15.27 -9.89 7.82
C TRP A 162 -16.43 -9.63 8.78
N ASP A 163 -16.32 -10.17 10.00
CA ASP A 163 -17.28 -9.90 11.07
C ASP A 163 -17.13 -8.44 11.54
N LYS A 164 -18.01 -7.56 11.03
CA LYS A 164 -18.01 -6.13 11.36
C LYS A 164 -18.08 -5.87 12.88
N ASN A 165 -18.69 -6.78 13.65
CA ASN A 165 -18.80 -6.64 15.11
C ASN A 165 -17.46 -6.90 15.82
N LYS A 166 -16.59 -7.74 15.27
CA LYS A 166 -15.23 -7.95 15.80
C LYS A 166 -14.27 -6.80 15.48
N LEU A 167 -14.47 -6.08 14.38
CA LEU A 167 -13.60 -4.98 13.97
C LEU A 167 -13.93 -3.67 14.68
N MET A 168 -15.22 -3.35 14.82
CA MET A 168 -15.65 -2.12 15.52
C MET A 168 -15.51 -2.25 17.05
N GLY A 169 -15.40 -3.46 17.58
CA GLY A 169 -15.28 -3.74 19.01
C GLY A 169 -13.96 -3.36 19.68
N ASN A 170 -12.90 -3.04 18.92
CA ASN A 170 -11.56 -2.78 19.46
C ASN A 170 -11.01 -1.36 19.21
N TYR A 171 -11.57 -0.57 18.29
CA TYR A 171 -11.09 0.79 18.02
C TYR A 171 -11.95 1.90 18.63
N TYR A 172 -13.16 1.58 19.11
CA TYR A 172 -14.12 2.55 19.69
C TYR A 172 -14.67 2.14 21.05
N LYS A 173 -13.97 1.30 21.80
CA LYS A 173 -14.18 1.25 23.26
C LYS A 173 -13.33 2.33 23.91
N GLY A 174 -13.76 3.58 23.70
CA GLY A 174 -13.46 4.64 24.65
C GLY A 174 -14.14 4.28 25.96
N SER A 175 -13.33 3.95 26.97
CA SER A 175 -13.72 4.02 28.38
C SER A 175 -13.00 5.19 29.01
#